data_AF-A0A6L6X6E1-F1
#
_entry.id   AF-A0A6L6X6E1-F1
#
_cell.length_a   1.000
_cell.length_b   1.000
_cell.length_c   1.000
_cell.angle_alpha   90.00
_cell.angle_beta   90.00
_cell.angle_gamma   90.00
#
_symmetry.space_group_name_H-M   'P 1'
#
loop_
_entity.id
_entity.type
_entity.pdbx_description
1 polymer ?
#
loop_
_entity_poly.entity_id
_entity_poly.type
_entity_poly.pdbx_seq_one_letter_code
_entity_poly.pdbx_strand_id
1 'polypeptide(L)'
;MMDIPNVVGDWQEYQSEEWAGLRVRVHHLRRATPQRGRDEDAKGLTYVAFDVTFDNRGSTYFGIDLFDHPRHYDVRVGRDGHGAFVDEFGAAVIRDFNLYPQRRVTATLYAAAPAAKLKQLDIQISPQVHDEPAFGYVWSGGLGVHEASTRTGGRASSAKAGVASEVERFLQDSSGD
;
A
#
# COMPACT_ATOMS: atom_id res chain seq x y z
N MET A 1 -18.06 3.01 11.10
CA MET A 1 -17.13 4.06 11.55
C MET A 1 -16.11 4.21 10.42
N MET A 2 -16.01 5.38 9.79
CA MET A 2 -14.98 5.59 8.76
C MET A 2 -13.65 5.77 9.48
N ASP A 3 -12.77 4.78 9.42
CA ASP A 3 -11.40 4.95 9.91
C ASP A 3 -10.72 6.02 9.08
N ILE A 4 -10.21 7.03 9.78
CA ILE A 4 -9.41 8.09 9.17
C ILE A 4 -8.10 7.44 8.72
N PRO A 5 -7.73 7.50 7.43
CA PRO A 5 -6.48 6.91 6.97
C PRO A 5 -5.29 7.61 7.63
N ASN A 6 -4.20 6.85 7.82
CA ASN A 6 -2.96 7.36 8.40
C ASN A 6 -2.34 8.41 7.49
N VAL A 7 -1.54 9.33 8.02
CA VAL A 7 -0.80 10.25 7.15
C VAL A 7 0.51 9.59 6.77
N VAL A 8 0.88 9.63 5.48
CA VAL A 8 2.22 9.23 5.01
C VAL A 8 3.29 9.82 5.95
N GLY A 9 4.10 8.95 6.54
CA GLY A 9 5.03 9.31 7.62
C GLY A 9 4.66 8.71 8.98
N ASP A 10 3.41 8.33 9.23
CA ASP A 10 2.97 7.72 10.48
C ASP A 10 3.41 6.26 10.61
N TRP A 11 3.72 5.84 11.83
CA TRP A 11 3.87 4.43 12.17
C TRP A 11 2.54 3.84 12.60
N GLN A 12 2.28 2.61 12.18
CA GLN A 12 1.20 1.78 12.69
C GLN A 12 1.77 0.50 13.31
N GLU A 13 1.13 0.04 14.38
CA GLU A 13 1.45 -1.21 15.07
C GLU A 13 0.30 -2.19 14.88
N TYR A 14 0.59 -3.43 14.48
CA TYR A 14 -0.43 -4.45 14.30
C TYR A 14 -1.10 -4.76 15.64
N GLN A 15 -2.43 -4.66 15.66
CA GLN A 15 -3.25 -4.83 16.87
C GLN A 15 -3.55 -6.31 17.22
N SER A 16 -3.12 -7.26 16.40
CA SER A 16 -3.25 -8.69 16.72
C SER A 16 -2.24 -9.09 17.80
N GLU A 17 -2.65 -9.87 18.79
CA GLU A 17 -1.75 -10.41 19.82
C GLU A 17 -0.62 -11.24 19.21
N GLU A 18 -0.90 -11.96 18.12
CA GLU A 18 0.08 -12.77 17.38
C GLU A 18 1.22 -11.92 16.78
N TRP A 19 0.91 -10.68 16.41
CA TRP A 19 1.86 -9.76 15.75
C TRP A 19 2.22 -8.57 16.65
N ALA A 20 2.07 -8.73 17.96
CA ALA A 20 2.38 -7.70 18.93
C ALA A 20 3.83 -7.19 18.77
N GLY A 21 4.01 -5.87 18.71
CA GLY A 21 5.30 -5.24 18.47
C GLY A 21 5.74 -5.19 17.01
N LEU A 22 5.02 -5.78 16.06
CA LEU A 22 5.27 -5.56 14.64
C LEU A 22 4.69 -4.21 14.23
N ARG A 23 5.54 -3.37 13.65
CA ARG A 23 5.16 -2.04 13.16
C ARG A 23 5.47 -1.87 11.70
N VAL A 24 4.68 -1.03 11.03
CA VAL A 24 4.82 -0.69 9.62
C VAL A 24 4.69 0.82 9.42
N ARG A 25 5.43 1.36 8.45
CA ARG A 25 5.36 2.76 8.04
C ARG A 25 5.55 2.88 6.55
N VAL A 26 4.71 3.71 5.92
CA VAL A 26 5.00 4.32 4.62
C VAL A 26 5.71 5.64 4.86
N HIS A 27 6.91 5.83 4.29
CA HIS A 27 7.77 6.99 4.56
C HIS A 27 7.31 8.26 3.86
N HIS A 28 8.04 8.72 2.85
CA HIS A 28 7.74 9.94 2.11
C HIS A 28 7.50 9.60 0.65
N LEU A 29 6.70 10.42 -0.02
CA LEU A 29 6.44 10.32 -1.45
C LEU A 29 7.45 11.17 -2.21
N ARG A 30 8.26 10.56 -3.08
CA ARG A 30 9.23 11.27 -3.91
C ARG A 30 8.96 11.03 -5.40
N ARG A 31 9.17 12.03 -6.24
CA ARG A 31 9.26 11.79 -7.69
C ARG A 31 10.55 11.04 -7.94
N ALA A 32 10.45 9.83 -8.44
CA ALA A 32 11.59 9.02 -8.83
C ALA A 32 11.13 7.99 -9.84
N THR A 33 11.95 7.73 -10.86
CA THR A 33 11.74 6.65 -11.82
C THR A 33 12.56 5.44 -11.43
N PRO A 34 12.08 4.21 -11.64
CA PRO A 34 12.89 3.00 -11.48
C PRO A 34 14.19 3.06 -12.27
N GLN A 35 15.27 2.48 -11.73
CA GLN A 35 16.58 2.46 -12.40
C GLN A 35 16.61 1.48 -13.59
N ARG A 36 15.84 0.40 -13.52
CA ARG A 36 15.69 -0.57 -14.60
C ARG A 36 14.43 -0.24 -15.39
N GLY A 37 14.60 0.43 -16.52
CA GLY A 37 13.61 0.55 -17.61
C GLY A 37 12.25 1.12 -17.20
N ARG A 38 11.85 2.23 -17.80
CA ARG A 38 10.45 2.66 -17.71
C ARG A 38 9.59 1.60 -18.41
N ASP A 39 8.59 1.05 -17.71
CA ASP A 39 7.58 0.23 -18.37
C ASP A 39 6.87 1.09 -19.44
N GLU A 40 6.67 0.55 -20.65
CA GLU A 40 5.96 1.26 -21.72
C GLU A 40 4.50 1.53 -21.32
N ASP A 41 3.91 0.69 -20.46
CA ASP A 41 2.58 0.91 -19.91
C ASP A 41 2.53 2.15 -18.99
N ALA A 42 3.69 2.57 -18.47
CA ALA A 42 3.81 3.80 -17.71
C ALA A 42 4.10 5.03 -18.58
N LYS A 43 4.04 4.94 -19.92
CA LYS A 43 4.27 6.07 -20.83
C LYS A 43 3.27 7.20 -20.60
N GLY A 44 3.79 8.43 -20.49
CA GLY A 44 2.98 9.61 -20.18
C GLY A 44 2.58 9.76 -18.70
N LEU A 45 2.83 8.74 -17.87
CA LEU A 45 2.61 8.82 -16.42
C LEU A 45 3.77 9.51 -15.70
N THR A 46 3.51 9.97 -14.49
CA THR A 46 4.54 10.44 -13.56
C THR A 46 4.74 9.39 -12.49
N TYR A 47 5.99 8.98 -12.26
CA TYR A 47 6.31 8.05 -11.20
C TYR A 47 6.45 8.74 -9.84
N VAL A 48 6.02 8.02 -8.82
CA VAL A 48 6.28 8.26 -7.41
C VAL A 48 6.94 7.01 -6.83
N ALA A 49 7.93 7.21 -5.98
CA ALA A 49 8.48 6.17 -5.14
C ALA A 49 8.16 6.44 -3.68
N PHE A 50 8.01 5.37 -2.91
CA PHE A 50 7.87 5.42 -1.48
C PHE A 50 8.54 4.20 -0.85
N ASP A 51 9.04 4.39 0.36
CA ASP A 51 9.67 3.32 1.12
C ASP A 51 8.65 2.81 2.16
N VAL A 52 8.59 1.49 2.33
CA VAL A 52 7.76 0.81 3.33
C VAL A 52 8.69 0.08 4.29
N THR A 53 8.71 0.47 5.56
CA THR A 53 9.55 -0.17 6.57
C THR A 53 8.72 -0.95 7.57
N PHE A 54 9.14 -2.19 7.83
CA PHE A 54 8.71 -2.96 8.98
C PHE A 54 9.75 -2.86 10.10
N ASP A 55 9.29 -2.67 11.34
CA ASP A 55 10.10 -2.58 12.56
C ASP A 55 9.59 -3.62 13.56
N ASN A 56 10.46 -4.51 14.02
CA ASN A 56 10.09 -5.52 15.02
C ASN A 56 10.53 -5.05 16.41
N ARG A 57 9.54 -4.65 17.22
CA ARG A 57 9.71 -4.29 18.64
C ARG A 57 9.32 -5.39 19.60
N GLY A 58 8.84 -6.52 19.10
CA GLY A 58 8.50 -7.70 19.87
C GLY A 58 9.72 -8.50 20.31
N SER A 59 9.45 -9.69 20.84
CA SER A 59 10.46 -10.61 21.39
C SER A 59 10.78 -11.81 20.49
N THR A 60 10.02 -12.04 19.42
CA THR A 60 10.17 -13.14 18.46
C THR A 60 10.40 -12.60 17.05
N TYR A 61 10.80 -13.46 16.10
CA TYR A 61 10.92 -13.03 14.70
C TYR A 61 9.55 -13.04 13.99
N PHE A 62 9.43 -12.25 12.91
CA PHE A 62 8.30 -12.28 11.99
C PHE A 62 8.80 -12.63 10.58
N GLY A 63 8.23 -13.65 9.93
CA GLY A 63 8.41 -13.85 8.49
C GLY A 63 7.58 -12.80 7.76
N ILE A 64 8.18 -12.00 6.88
CA ILE A 64 7.53 -10.88 6.19
C ILE A 64 7.62 -11.06 4.68
N ASP A 65 6.46 -10.94 4.02
CA ASP A 65 6.34 -10.84 2.58
C ASP A 65 5.57 -9.59 2.16
N LEU A 66 6.19 -8.79 1.31
CA LEU A 66 5.62 -7.59 0.70
C LEU A 66 6.15 -7.46 -0.73
N PHE A 67 5.51 -8.17 -1.66
CA PHE A 67 5.98 -8.21 -3.05
C PHE A 67 4.89 -8.31 -4.11
N ASP A 68 3.68 -8.78 -3.77
CA ASP A 68 2.61 -9.06 -4.72
C ASP A 68 1.60 -7.89 -4.77
N HIS A 69 1.43 -7.22 -5.90
CA HIS A 69 0.37 -6.24 -6.11
C HIS A 69 -0.81 -6.87 -6.90
N PRO A 70 -2.07 -6.67 -6.48
CA PRO A 70 -2.54 -5.83 -5.38
C PRO A 70 -2.67 -6.54 -4.03
N ARG A 71 -2.22 -7.80 -3.92
CA ARG A 71 -2.49 -8.65 -2.75
C ARG A 71 -1.84 -8.12 -1.46
N HIS A 72 -0.56 -7.77 -1.53
CA HIS A 72 0.23 -7.32 -0.38
C HIS A 72 0.24 -5.80 -0.24
N TYR A 73 0.03 -5.08 -1.33
CA TYR A 73 -0.05 -3.62 -1.33
C TYR A 73 -0.84 -3.11 -2.54
N ASP A 74 -1.55 -2.00 -2.34
CA ASP A 74 -2.35 -1.36 -3.37
C ASP A 74 -2.19 0.16 -3.31
N VAL A 75 -2.18 0.82 -4.47
CA VAL A 75 -1.98 2.26 -4.59
C VAL A 75 -3.13 2.87 -5.36
N ARG A 76 -3.89 3.74 -4.69
CA ARG A 76 -4.99 4.51 -5.27
C ARG A 76 -4.64 5.98 -5.39
N VAL A 77 -5.15 6.64 -6.42
CA VAL A 77 -4.84 8.03 -6.75
C VAL A 77 -6.10 8.84 -7.05
N GLY A 78 -6.01 10.14 -6.74
CA GLY A 78 -7.11 11.07 -6.91
C GLY A 78 -8.27 10.83 -5.93
N ARG A 79 -9.25 11.74 -5.95
CA ARG A 79 -10.39 11.71 -5.03
C ARG A 79 -11.31 10.50 -5.21
N ASP A 80 -11.37 10.00 -6.44
CA ASP A 80 -12.22 8.88 -6.83
C ASP A 80 -11.56 7.52 -6.55
N GLY A 81 -10.31 7.49 -6.07
CA GLY A 81 -9.63 6.26 -5.69
C GLY A 81 -9.28 5.34 -6.86
N HIS A 82 -8.82 5.90 -7.99
CA HIS A 82 -8.42 5.08 -9.13
C HIS A 82 -7.15 4.29 -8.84
N GLY A 83 -7.05 3.07 -9.37
CA GLY A 83 -5.78 2.32 -9.34
C GLY A 83 -4.66 3.11 -10.02
N ALA A 84 -3.50 3.17 -9.36
CA ALA A 84 -2.26 3.58 -10.01
C ALA A 84 -1.68 2.40 -10.79
N PHE A 85 -0.85 2.69 -11.78
CA PHE A 85 0.06 1.70 -12.32
C PHE A 85 1.12 1.38 -11.25
N VAL A 86 1.40 0.12 -10.98
CA VAL A 86 2.44 -0.32 -10.05
C VAL A 86 3.53 -1.03 -10.84
N ASP A 87 4.78 -0.61 -10.61
CA ASP A 87 5.93 -1.15 -11.31
C ASP A 87 6.66 -2.15 -10.41
N GLU A 88 6.27 -3.42 -10.55
CA GLU A 88 6.83 -4.51 -9.74
C GLU A 88 8.27 -4.86 -10.13
N PHE A 89 8.65 -4.65 -11.39
CA PHE A 89 9.99 -4.95 -11.88
C PHE A 89 11.04 -3.97 -11.34
N GLY A 90 10.63 -2.71 -11.18
CA GLY A 90 11.44 -1.64 -10.59
C GLY A 90 11.52 -1.68 -9.06
N ALA A 91 10.62 -2.42 -8.41
CA ALA A 91 10.49 -2.44 -6.95
C ALA A 91 11.58 -3.26 -6.26
N ALA A 92 12.07 -2.75 -5.13
CA ALA A 92 12.88 -3.52 -4.19
C ALA A 92 11.93 -4.07 -3.12
N VAL A 93 11.36 -5.24 -3.39
CA VAL A 93 10.34 -5.90 -2.55
C VAL A 93 10.95 -6.72 -1.41
N ILE A 94 10.12 -7.12 -0.44
CA ILE A 94 10.51 -8.04 0.64
C ILE A 94 9.91 -9.41 0.34
N ARG A 95 10.76 -10.45 0.28
CA ARG A 95 10.37 -11.84 0.02
C ARG A 95 11.05 -12.77 1.02
N ASP A 96 10.31 -13.70 1.60
CA ASP A 96 10.76 -14.77 2.50
C ASP A 96 11.68 -14.24 3.62
N PHE A 97 11.40 -13.04 4.16
CA PHE A 97 12.33 -12.35 5.04
C PHE A 97 12.00 -12.56 6.52
N ASN A 98 12.94 -13.16 7.27
CA ASN A 98 12.83 -13.28 8.72
C ASN A 98 13.30 -12.00 9.43
N LEU A 99 12.35 -11.20 9.89
CA LEU A 99 12.58 -9.99 10.65
C LEU A 99 12.74 -10.28 12.16
N TYR A 100 13.99 -10.39 12.61
CA TYR A 100 14.32 -10.63 14.01
C TYR A 100 14.05 -9.42 14.93
N PRO A 101 13.93 -9.63 16.26
CA PRO A 101 13.73 -8.55 17.24
C PRO A 101 14.72 -7.38 17.12
N GLN A 102 14.21 -6.16 17.30
CA GLN A 102 14.93 -4.89 17.21
C GLN A 102 15.61 -4.64 15.85
N ARG A 103 15.13 -5.31 14.79
CA ARG A 103 15.56 -5.10 13.41
C ARG A 103 14.47 -4.42 12.58
N ARG A 104 14.91 -3.93 11.42
CA ARG A 104 14.06 -3.33 10.39
C ARG A 104 14.37 -3.91 9.04
N VAL A 105 13.35 -3.95 8.19
CA VAL A 105 13.48 -4.26 6.77
C VAL A 105 12.67 -3.23 5.99
N THR A 106 13.16 -2.81 4.82
CA THR A 106 12.53 -1.76 4.01
C THR A 106 12.40 -2.20 2.56
N ALA A 107 11.19 -2.05 2.02
CA ALA A 107 10.93 -2.12 0.60
C ALA A 107 10.93 -0.72 -0.03
N THR A 108 11.33 -0.60 -1.29
CA THR A 108 11.13 0.60 -2.11
C THR A 108 10.20 0.24 -3.25
N LEU A 109 9.02 0.87 -3.28
CA LEU A 109 7.97 0.59 -4.25
C LEU A 109 7.75 1.78 -5.18
N TYR A 110 7.31 1.49 -6.40
CA TYR A 110 7.06 2.49 -7.44
C TYR A 110 5.63 2.39 -7.94
N ALA A 111 4.98 3.55 -8.02
CA ALA A 111 3.68 3.68 -8.66
C ALA A 111 3.72 4.84 -9.66
N ALA A 112 2.84 4.81 -10.65
CA ALA A 112 2.73 5.84 -11.67
C ALA A 112 1.27 6.17 -11.96
N ALA A 113 1.01 7.47 -12.17
CA ALA A 113 -0.31 7.96 -12.56
C ALA A 113 -0.18 9.31 -13.30
N PRO A 114 -1.27 9.81 -13.92
CA PRO A 114 -1.26 11.17 -14.45
C PRO A 114 -0.92 12.17 -13.34
N ALA A 115 -0.03 13.13 -13.63
CA ALA A 115 0.51 14.07 -12.63
C ALA A 115 -0.58 14.79 -11.81
N ALA A 116 -1.72 15.09 -12.42
CA ALA A 116 -2.85 15.74 -11.76
C ALA A 116 -3.50 14.88 -10.65
N LYS A 117 -3.46 13.54 -10.78
CA LYS A 117 -4.03 12.61 -9.80
C LYS A 117 -3.09 12.37 -8.60
N LEU A 118 -1.78 12.59 -8.76
CA LEU A 118 -0.76 12.41 -7.70
C LEU A 118 -0.81 13.47 -6.58
N LYS A 119 -1.78 14.39 -6.59
CA LYS A 119 -2.01 15.31 -5.47
C LYS A 119 -2.64 14.62 -4.26
N GLN A 120 -3.22 13.44 -4.47
CA GLN A 120 -3.80 12.59 -3.44
C GLN A 120 -3.50 11.13 -3.80
N LEU A 121 -2.88 10.41 -2.87
CA LEU A 121 -2.57 9.01 -2.95
C LEU A 121 -3.03 8.32 -1.68
N ASP A 122 -3.55 7.12 -1.82
CA ASP A 122 -3.85 6.21 -0.74
C ASP A 122 -3.08 4.92 -0.97
N ILE A 123 -2.23 4.56 -0.01
CA ILE A 123 -1.32 3.42 -0.08
C ILE A 123 -1.76 2.44 0.99
N GLN A 124 -2.27 1.30 0.56
CA GLN A 124 -2.61 0.20 1.45
C GLN A 124 -1.44 -0.78 1.54
N ILE A 125 -1.07 -1.16 2.76
CA ILE A 125 -0.04 -2.18 3.04
C ILE A 125 -0.67 -3.30 3.86
N SER A 126 -0.74 -4.49 3.27
CA SER A 126 -1.36 -5.71 3.85
C SER A 126 -0.40 -6.90 3.62
N PRO A 127 0.74 -6.97 4.33
CA PRO A 127 1.74 -8.00 4.09
C PRO A 127 1.21 -9.39 4.41
N GLN A 128 1.93 -10.42 3.98
CA GLN A 128 1.80 -11.75 4.56
C GLN A 128 2.84 -11.88 5.68
N VAL A 129 2.39 -12.32 6.86
CA VAL A 129 3.20 -12.49 8.07
C VAL A 129 3.15 -13.95 8.49
N HIS A 130 4.30 -14.63 8.56
CA HIS A 130 4.39 -16.07 8.83
C HIS A 130 3.45 -16.91 7.95
N ASP A 131 3.46 -16.64 6.65
CA ASP A 131 2.57 -17.25 5.67
C ASP A 131 1.07 -16.95 5.82
N GLU A 132 0.67 -16.11 6.78
CA GLU A 132 -0.72 -15.70 6.98
C GLU A 132 -0.99 -14.27 6.49
N PRO A 133 -2.13 -14.00 5.80
CA PRO A 133 -2.45 -12.65 5.36
C PRO A 133 -2.71 -11.72 6.55
N ALA A 134 -1.95 -10.63 6.65
CA ALA A 134 -2.22 -9.58 7.63
C ALA A 134 -3.24 -8.57 7.11
N PHE A 135 -4.05 -8.04 8.02
CA PHE A 135 -4.96 -6.95 7.69
C PHE A 135 -4.19 -5.69 7.25
N GLY A 136 -4.79 -4.90 6.38
CA GLY A 136 -4.15 -3.75 5.77
C GLY A 136 -4.28 -2.47 6.57
N TYR A 137 -3.23 -1.67 6.59
CA TYR A 137 -3.30 -0.25 6.97
C TYR A 137 -3.22 0.63 5.73
N VAL A 138 -3.89 1.79 5.76
CA VAL A 138 -3.89 2.75 4.67
C VAL A 138 -3.21 4.04 5.08
N TRP A 139 -2.29 4.54 4.26
CA TRP A 139 -1.68 5.86 4.38
C TRP A 139 -2.13 6.77 3.24
N SER A 140 -2.62 7.95 3.58
CA SER A 140 -2.98 9.01 2.66
C SER A 140 -1.88 10.08 2.62
N GLY A 141 -1.54 10.53 1.41
CA GLY A 141 -0.55 11.57 1.17
C GLY A 141 -0.73 12.23 -0.20
N GLY A 142 0.19 13.11 -0.56
CA GLY A 142 0.15 13.79 -1.85
C GLY A 142 1.53 14.26 -2.25
N LEU A 143 1.85 14.13 -3.54
CA LEU A 143 3.14 14.58 -4.03
C LEU A 143 3.18 16.12 -4.13
N GLY A 144 4.12 16.74 -3.40
CA GLY A 144 4.20 18.19 -3.27
C GLY A 144 3.21 18.79 -2.25
N VAL A 145 2.57 17.96 -1.42
CA VAL A 145 1.74 18.38 -0.29
C VAL A 145 2.62 18.33 0.97
N HIS A 146 2.72 19.45 1.69
CA HIS A 146 3.40 19.46 3.00
C HIS A 146 2.63 18.59 4.00
N GLU A 147 3.35 17.83 4.82
CA GLU A 147 2.85 16.83 5.81
C GLU A 147 1.73 17.38 6.74
N ALA A 148 1.66 18.70 6.94
CA ALA A 148 0.64 19.37 7.73
C ALA A 148 -0.71 19.63 7.00
N SER A 149 -0.78 19.51 5.66
CA SER A 149 -1.95 19.86 4.85
C SER A 149 -2.89 18.70 4.52
N THR A 150 -2.58 17.47 4.91
CA THR A 150 -3.44 16.29 4.65
C THR A 150 -4.61 16.16 5.61
N ARG A 151 -4.66 16.95 6.69
CA ARG A 151 -5.79 17.03 7.63
C ARG A 151 -6.91 17.93 7.11
N THR A 152 -7.51 17.67 5.95
CA THR A 152 -8.86 18.18 5.63
C THR A 152 -9.39 17.58 4.33
N GLY A 153 -10.50 16.85 4.44
CA GLY A 153 -11.33 16.44 3.30
C GLY A 153 -11.86 15.03 3.48
N GLY A 154 -12.94 14.89 4.26
CA GLY A 154 -13.70 13.64 4.29
C GLY A 154 -14.06 13.22 2.86
N ARG A 155 -13.75 11.97 2.50
CA ARG A 155 -14.09 11.43 1.19
C ARG A 155 -15.60 11.50 1.01
N ALA A 156 -16.05 11.94 -0.17
CA ALA A 156 -17.43 11.69 -0.57
C ALA A 156 -17.60 10.17 -0.66
N SER A 157 -18.41 9.60 0.25
CA SER A 157 -18.78 8.20 0.19
C SER A 157 -19.72 7.96 -0.99
N SER A 158 -19.16 7.80 -2.18
CA SER A 158 -19.79 7.04 -3.25
C SER A 158 -18.98 5.76 -3.49
N ALA A 159 -18.70 5.01 -2.42
CA ALA A 159 -18.38 3.60 -2.54
C ALA A 159 -19.66 2.87 -2.97
N LYS A 160 -20.00 2.94 -4.27
CA LYS A 160 -20.76 1.85 -4.87
C LYS A 160 -19.82 0.65 -4.83
N ALA A 161 -20.28 -0.41 -4.18
CA ALA A 161 -19.62 -1.71 -4.05
C ALA A 161 -18.76 -2.04 -5.27
N GLY A 162 -17.44 -1.90 -5.11
CA GLY A 162 -16.47 -2.11 -6.18
C GLY A 162 -15.98 -3.55 -6.15
N VAL A 163 -16.20 -4.25 -7.26
CA VAL A 163 -15.59 -5.52 -7.73
C VAL A 163 -15.77 -6.76 -6.84
N ALA A 164 -15.74 -6.67 -5.51
CA ALA A 164 -15.98 -7.81 -4.63
C ALA A 164 -17.40 -8.38 -4.78
N SER A 165 -18.41 -7.51 -4.95
CA SER A 165 -19.80 -7.93 -5.22
C SER A 165 -20.03 -8.41 -6.66
N GLU A 166 -19.11 -8.14 -7.58
CA GLU A 166 -19.23 -8.57 -8.98
C GLU A 166 -18.72 -10.01 -9.17
N VAL A 167 -17.77 -10.43 -8.33
CA VAL A 167 -17.30 -11.83 -8.25
C VAL A 167 -18.34 -12.73 -7.58
N GLU A 168 -19.02 -12.27 -6.53
CA GLU A 168 -20.10 -13.04 -5.88
C GLU A 168 -21.28 -13.30 -6.83
N ARG A 169 -21.61 -12.36 -7.72
CA ARG A 169 -22.68 -12.54 -8.71
C ARG A 169 -22.29 -13.53 -9.82
N PHE A 170 -21.02 -13.53 -10.25
CA PHE A 170 -20.53 -14.48 -11.26
C PHE A 170 -20.46 -15.93 -10.74
N LEU A 171 -20.16 -16.12 -9.45
CA LEU A 171 -20.13 -17.45 -8.82
C LEU A 171 -21.52 -18.05 -8.56
N GLN A 172 -22.54 -17.20 -8.39
CA GLN A 172 -23.93 -17.65 -8.22
C GLN A 172 -24.59 -18.05 -9.56
N ASP A 173 -24.26 -17.38 -10.66
CA ASP A 173 -24.76 -17.71 -12.00
C ASP A 173 -24.11 -18.99 -12.60
N SER A 174 -22.98 -19.44 -12.05
CA SER A 174 -22.23 -20.62 -12.56
C SER A 174 -22.54 -21.93 -11.82
N SER A 175 -23.43 -21.91 -10.83
CA SER A 175 -23.82 -23.07 -10.01
C SER A 175 -25.24 -23.56 -10.28
N GLY A 176 -25.87 -23.10 -11.37
CA GLY A 176 -27.21 -23.50 -11.78
C GLY A 176 -27.24 -23.94 -13.23
N ASP A 177 -26.71 -25.14 -13.51
CA ASP A 177 -27.21 -26.07 -14.53
C ASP A 177 -26.95 -27.52 -14.05
#